data_AF-A0A925IH13-F1
#
_entry.id   AF-A0A925IH13-F1
#
_cell.length_a   1.000
_cell.length_b   1.000
_cell.length_c   1.000
_cell.angle_alpha   90.00
_cell.angle_beta   90.00
_cell.angle_gamma   90.00
#
_symmetry.space_group_name_H-M   'P 1'
#
loop_
_entity.id
_entity.type
_entity.pdbx_description
1 polymer ?
#
loop_
_entity_poly.entity_id
_entity_poly.type
_entity_poly.pdbx_seq_one_letter_code
_entity_poly.pdbx_strand_id
1 'polypeptide(L)'
;MAEEYYDSEEEIEEIEGYCMRCRETVEILDPLPVWTRKGMPAVRGDCPICSGTVFRMGKTVLHEKSERPAAIEVTGSAGRKHAKLERDTVYVAYSPEDESIAQQLAADLNNAGIAAWLHEEDNHNVAWAGGVHPALKECARLVFVLSSGALHGDDIEAAWRFFKEKRKPIIIAQVASVEPPDPIRRSPRFDLTHDYKTAFRQMIQALSE
;
A
#
# COMPACT_ATOMS: atom_id res chain seq x y z
N MET A 1 47.62 0.67 32.60
CA MET A 1 46.95 -0.61 32.87
C MET A 1 45.68 -0.60 32.07
N ALA A 2 45.48 -1.66 31.29
CA ALA A 2 44.74 -1.71 30.05
C ALA A 2 43.26 -1.31 30.16
N GLU A 3 42.78 -0.64 29.12
CA GLU A 3 41.38 -0.31 28.85
C GLU A 3 40.56 -1.59 28.75
N GLU A 4 39.56 -1.72 29.62
CA GLU A 4 38.47 -2.68 29.48
C GLU A 4 37.53 -2.16 28.39
N TYR A 5 37.86 -2.48 27.13
CA TYR A 5 36.93 -2.34 26.01
C TYR A 5 35.87 -3.44 26.15
N TYR A 6 34.64 -3.04 26.51
CA TYR A 6 33.47 -3.91 26.47
C TYR A 6 33.18 -4.27 25.03
N ASP A 7 33.76 -5.39 24.60
CA ASP A 7 33.38 -6.10 23.38
C ASP A 7 32.09 -6.89 23.70
N SER A 8 30.99 -6.16 23.92
CA SER A 8 29.66 -6.74 23.80
C SER A 8 29.31 -6.69 22.33
N GLU A 9 29.96 -7.55 21.55
CA GLU A 9 29.47 -7.98 20.25
C GLU A 9 28.06 -8.52 20.51
N GLU A 10 27.04 -7.67 20.31
CA GLU A 10 25.67 -8.13 20.19
C GLU A 10 25.69 -9.13 19.05
N GLU A 11 25.69 -10.42 19.42
CA GLU A 11 25.59 -11.56 18.53
C GLU A 11 24.26 -11.40 17.77
N ILE A 12 24.30 -10.67 16.66
CA ILE A 12 23.20 -10.58 15.71
C ILE A 12 23.16 -11.96 15.07
N GLU A 13 22.51 -12.91 15.75
CA GLU A 13 22.21 -14.21 15.17
C GLU A 13 21.52 -13.95 13.83
N GLU A 14 22.16 -14.36 12.74
CA GLU A 14 21.65 -14.25 11.38
C GLU A 14 20.32 -15.03 11.31
N ILE A 15 19.20 -14.32 11.42
CA ILE A 15 17.88 -14.97 11.43
C ILE A 15 17.46 -15.21 9.99
N GLU A 16 17.51 -16.47 9.56
CA GLU A 16 17.06 -16.87 8.23
C GLU A 16 15.53 -16.98 8.13
N GLY A 17 14.96 -16.51 7.02
CA GLY A 17 13.54 -16.61 6.70
C GLY A 17 13.28 -16.85 5.22
N TYR A 18 12.17 -17.51 4.90
CA TYR A 18 11.80 -17.78 3.51
C TYR A 18 11.08 -16.58 2.89
N CYS A 19 11.64 -16.01 1.82
CA CYS A 19 10.99 -14.96 1.07
C CYS A 19 10.03 -15.55 0.03
N MET A 20 8.73 -15.34 0.18
CA MET A 20 7.73 -15.85 -0.77
C MET A 20 7.80 -15.19 -2.16
N ARG A 21 8.38 -14.00 -2.27
CA ARG A 21 8.56 -13.30 -3.56
C ARG A 21 9.75 -13.84 -4.34
N CYS A 22 10.90 -14.00 -3.68
CA CYS A 22 12.11 -14.58 -4.30
C CYS A 22 12.09 -16.10 -4.34
N ARG A 23 11.22 -16.74 -3.55
CA ARG A 23 11.12 -18.19 -3.36
C ARG A 23 12.40 -18.85 -2.87
N GLU A 24 13.19 -18.10 -2.10
CA GLU A 24 14.48 -18.52 -1.55
C GLU A 24 14.54 -18.18 -0.06
N THR A 25 15.35 -18.92 0.68
CA THR A 25 15.69 -18.61 2.07
C THR A 25 16.72 -17.50 2.09
N VAL A 26 16.42 -16.42 2.80
CA VAL A 26 17.25 -15.23 2.89
C VAL A 26 17.46 -14.88 4.35
N GLU A 27 18.55 -14.19 4.63
CA GLU A 27 18.77 -13.56 5.93
C GLU A 27 17.79 -12.39 6.08
N ILE A 28 17.10 -12.33 7.22
CA ILE A 28 16.13 -11.28 7.50
C ILE A 28 16.89 -10.02 7.90
N LEU A 29 16.77 -8.97 7.09
CA LEU A 29 17.23 -7.63 7.46
C LEU A 29 16.29 -7.03 8.51
N ASP A 30 16.87 -6.31 9.47
CA ASP A 30 16.17 -5.66 10.59
C ASP A 30 15.15 -6.59 11.29
N PRO A 31 15.59 -7.72 11.89
CA PRO A 31 14.69 -8.70 12.46
C PRO A 31 14.01 -8.15 13.72
N LEU A 32 12.67 -8.05 13.67
CA LEU A 32 11.83 -7.59 14.76
C LEU A 32 11.02 -8.75 15.36
N PRO A 33 11.09 -8.98 16.69
CA PRO A 33 10.23 -9.95 17.36
C PRO A 33 8.78 -9.45 17.37
N VAL A 34 7.86 -10.28 16.91
CA VAL A 34 6.44 -9.96 16.83
C VAL A 34 5.59 -11.12 17.35
N TRP A 35 4.52 -10.80 18.06
CA TRP A 35 3.54 -11.78 18.51
C TRP A 35 2.33 -11.77 17.57
N THR A 36 1.94 -12.94 17.08
CA THR A 36 0.71 -13.06 16.28
C THR A 36 -0.52 -12.77 17.14
N ARG A 37 -1.67 -12.52 16.50
CA ARG A 37 -2.97 -12.31 17.17
C ARG A 37 -3.38 -13.48 18.10
N LYS A 38 -2.87 -14.69 17.86
CA LYS A 38 -3.07 -15.88 18.70
C LYS A 38 -2.01 -16.01 19.82
N GLY A 39 -1.14 -15.03 19.97
CA GLY A 39 -0.03 -15.02 20.93
C GLY A 39 1.09 -16.01 20.59
N MET A 40 1.27 -16.39 19.32
CA MET A 40 2.42 -17.21 18.88
C MET A 40 3.59 -16.30 18.48
N PRO A 41 4.84 -16.63 18.88
CA PRO A 41 6.02 -15.84 18.56
C PRO A 41 6.45 -16.00 17.10
N ALA A 42 6.98 -14.92 16.52
CA ALA A 42 7.50 -14.89 15.17
C ALA A 42 8.46 -13.71 14.97
N VAL A 43 9.31 -13.78 13.95
CA VAL A 43 10.19 -12.68 13.56
C VAL A 43 9.72 -12.13 12.22
N ARG A 44 9.64 -10.80 12.14
CA ARG A 44 9.35 -10.06 10.92
C ARG A 44 10.56 -9.20 10.55
N GLY A 45 10.88 -9.11 9.28
CA GLY A 45 11.84 -8.12 8.77
C GLY A 45 11.77 -8.06 7.25
N ASP A 46 12.86 -7.67 6.61
CA ASP A 46 12.92 -7.37 5.19
C ASP A 46 13.86 -8.29 4.41
N CYS A 47 13.48 -8.58 3.16
CA CYS A 47 14.29 -9.39 2.24
C CYS A 47 15.40 -8.54 1.60
N PRO A 48 16.69 -8.95 1.64
CA PRO A 48 17.78 -8.20 1.01
C PRO A 48 17.69 -8.16 -0.52
N ILE A 49 16.99 -9.11 -1.13
CA ILE A 49 16.92 -9.24 -2.59
C ILE A 49 15.80 -8.38 -3.19
N CYS A 50 14.59 -8.43 -2.62
CA CYS A 50 13.41 -7.76 -3.19
C CYS A 50 12.78 -6.71 -2.28
N SER A 51 13.40 -6.43 -1.11
CA SER A 51 12.86 -5.52 -0.07
C SER A 51 11.41 -5.82 0.31
N GLY A 52 11.02 -7.10 0.19
CA GLY A 52 9.70 -7.58 0.57
C GLY A 52 9.72 -8.10 2.00
N THR A 53 8.59 -8.01 2.71
CA THR A 53 8.50 -8.50 4.08
C THR A 53 8.74 -10.01 4.15
N VAL A 54 9.69 -10.41 4.99
CA VAL A 54 9.96 -11.80 5.36
C VAL A 54 9.38 -12.06 6.74
N PHE A 55 8.75 -13.22 6.90
CA PHE A 55 8.13 -13.61 8.16
C PHE A 55 8.53 -15.03 8.51
N ARG A 56 9.19 -15.20 9.65
CA ARG A 56 9.65 -16.48 10.19
C ARG A 56 8.85 -16.82 11.44
N MET A 57 8.12 -17.93 11.39
CA MET A 57 7.41 -18.45 12.57
C MET A 57 8.40 -19.08 13.55
N GLY A 58 8.19 -18.89 14.85
CA GLY A 58 8.97 -19.53 15.90
C GLY A 58 9.50 -18.55 16.93
N LYS A 59 9.82 -19.08 18.11
CA LYS A 59 10.50 -18.32 19.17
C LYS A 59 11.98 -18.21 18.81
N THR A 60 12.52 -17.01 18.92
CA THR A 60 13.95 -16.70 18.74
C THR A 60 14.50 -16.03 19.99
N VAL A 61 15.81 -15.84 20.06
CA VAL A 61 16.48 -15.07 21.13
C VAL A 61 15.87 -13.68 21.30
N LEU A 62 15.41 -13.06 20.21
CA LEU A 62 14.73 -11.76 20.23
C LEU A 62 13.43 -11.74 21.08
N HIS A 63 12.83 -12.89 21.36
CA HIS A 63 11.61 -12.99 22.17
C HIS A 63 11.88 -13.14 23.67
N GLU A 64 13.13 -13.33 24.11
CA GLU A 64 13.44 -13.52 25.54
C GLU A 64 13.15 -12.29 26.40
N LYS A 65 13.28 -11.10 25.82
CA LYS A 65 12.99 -9.82 26.50
C LYS A 65 11.51 -9.42 26.43
N SER A 66 10.67 -10.16 25.70
CA SER A 66 9.26 -9.79 25.47
C SER A 66 8.29 -10.79 26.12
N GLU A 67 7.34 -10.29 26.89
CA GLU A 67 6.28 -11.12 27.48
C GLU A 67 5.22 -11.49 26.43
N ARG A 68 4.73 -12.73 26.51
CA ARG A 68 3.68 -13.23 25.62
C ARG A 68 2.36 -12.53 25.94
N PRO A 69 1.75 -11.78 25.00
CA PRO A 69 0.43 -11.19 25.22
C PRO A 69 -0.64 -12.29 25.28
N ALA A 70 -1.66 -12.09 26.12
CA ALA A 70 -2.84 -12.94 26.15
C ALA A 70 -3.54 -12.90 24.78
N ALA A 71 -3.97 -14.07 24.28
CA ALA A 71 -4.64 -14.16 22.98
C ALA A 71 -5.96 -13.37 23.03
N ILE A 72 -6.07 -12.35 22.17
CA ILE A 72 -7.28 -11.54 22.08
C ILE A 72 -8.27 -12.29 21.18
N GLU A 73 -9.30 -12.87 21.79
CA GLU A 73 -10.48 -13.33 21.06
C GLU A 73 -11.26 -12.12 20.54
N VAL A 74 -11.02 -11.74 19.29
CA VAL A 74 -11.79 -10.66 18.65
C VAL A 74 -13.17 -11.21 18.29
N THR A 75 -14.11 -11.09 19.22
CA THR A 75 -15.53 -11.27 19.00
C THR A 75 -16.07 -10.00 18.34
N GLY A 76 -16.11 -9.97 17.01
CA GLY A 76 -16.64 -8.78 16.30
C GLY A 76 -16.25 -8.61 14.83
N SER A 77 -15.39 -9.45 14.28
CA SER A 77 -15.12 -9.42 12.83
C SER A 77 -16.08 -10.34 12.08
N ALA A 78 -17.38 -10.04 12.11
CA ALA A 78 -18.31 -10.58 11.14
C ALA A 78 -17.91 -10.06 9.75
N GLY A 79 -17.06 -10.83 9.06
CA GLY A 79 -17.18 -11.02 7.62
C GLY A 79 -16.91 -9.83 6.70
N ARG A 80 -16.24 -8.74 7.10
CA ARG A 80 -15.43 -8.02 6.10
C ARG A 80 -14.19 -8.86 5.84
N LYS A 81 -14.36 -9.89 5.00
CA LYS A 81 -13.25 -10.50 4.28
C LYS A 81 -12.54 -9.33 3.61
N HIS A 82 -11.40 -8.89 4.14
CA HIS A 82 -10.43 -8.23 3.27
C HIS A 82 -10.16 -9.26 2.19
N ALA A 83 -10.76 -9.03 1.01
CA ALA A 83 -10.54 -9.87 -0.15
C ALA A 83 -9.04 -9.99 -0.29
N LYS A 84 -8.52 -11.21 -0.28
CA LYS A 84 -7.12 -11.50 -0.49
C LYS A 84 -6.73 -10.80 -1.79
N LEU A 85 -5.99 -9.68 -1.70
CA LEU A 85 -5.77 -8.73 -2.80
C LEU A 85 -4.76 -9.32 -3.79
N GLU A 86 -5.20 -10.36 -4.49
CA GLU A 86 -4.48 -10.96 -5.59
C GLU A 86 -4.70 -10.07 -6.82
N ARG A 87 -3.77 -9.12 -6.99
CA ARG A 87 -3.31 -8.50 -8.25
C ARG A 87 -4.01 -7.24 -8.78
N ASP A 88 -5.29 -7.01 -8.50
CA ASP A 88 -6.01 -5.84 -9.02
C ASP A 88 -6.40 -4.84 -7.91
N THR A 89 -5.39 -4.15 -7.38
CA THR A 89 -5.55 -3.04 -6.42
C THR A 89 -5.40 -1.70 -7.12
N VAL A 90 -6.36 -0.81 -6.88
CA VAL A 90 -6.41 0.52 -7.46
C VAL A 90 -6.43 1.56 -6.34
N TYR A 91 -5.54 2.54 -6.44
CA TYR A 91 -5.62 3.76 -5.65
C TYR A 91 -6.42 4.80 -6.42
N VAL A 92 -7.44 5.38 -5.81
CA VAL A 92 -8.26 6.43 -6.39
C VAL A 92 -7.85 7.75 -5.75
N ALA A 93 -7.12 8.58 -6.50
CA ALA A 93 -6.77 9.93 -6.08
C ALA A 93 -7.85 10.91 -6.58
N TYR A 94 -8.48 11.62 -5.65
CA TYR A 94 -9.57 12.56 -5.93
C TYR A 94 -9.46 13.78 -5.00
N SER A 95 -10.12 14.88 -5.39
CA SER A 95 -10.28 16.06 -4.53
C SER A 95 -11.55 15.91 -3.68
N PRO A 96 -11.60 16.46 -2.44
CA PRO A 96 -12.80 16.42 -1.60
C PRO A 96 -14.09 16.85 -2.30
N GLU A 97 -14.00 17.78 -3.26
CA GLU A 97 -15.15 18.25 -4.03
C GLU A 97 -15.81 17.12 -4.86
N ASP A 98 -15.03 16.11 -5.25
CA ASP A 98 -15.45 14.98 -6.09
C ASP A 98 -15.68 13.69 -5.29
N GLU A 99 -15.75 13.77 -3.96
CA GLU A 99 -15.89 12.60 -3.07
C GLU A 99 -17.05 11.70 -3.49
N SER A 100 -18.19 12.29 -3.88
CA SER A 100 -19.37 11.54 -4.33
C SER A 100 -19.09 10.63 -5.54
N ILE A 101 -18.38 11.14 -6.54
CA ILE A 101 -18.01 10.38 -7.74
C ILE A 101 -16.93 9.36 -7.39
N ALA A 102 -15.97 9.72 -6.55
CA ALA A 102 -14.92 8.81 -6.11
C ALA A 102 -15.49 7.61 -5.35
N GLN A 103 -16.43 7.84 -4.41
CA GLN A 103 -17.13 6.78 -3.69
C GLN A 103 -17.93 5.88 -4.64
N GLN A 104 -18.64 6.47 -5.60
CA GLN A 104 -19.36 5.70 -6.61
C GLN A 104 -18.40 4.84 -7.45
N LEU A 105 -17.29 5.42 -7.91
CA LEU A 105 -16.27 4.74 -8.69
C LEU A 105 -15.65 3.58 -7.90
N ALA A 106 -15.33 3.80 -6.62
CA ALA A 106 -14.80 2.76 -5.75
C ALA A 106 -15.81 1.64 -5.51
N ALA A 107 -17.09 1.96 -5.32
CA ALA A 107 -18.14 0.96 -5.20
C ALA A 107 -18.26 0.12 -6.49
N ASP A 108 -18.26 0.76 -7.65
CA ASP A 108 -18.34 0.08 -8.94
C ASP A 108 -17.09 -0.76 -9.24
N LEU A 109 -15.89 -0.28 -8.90
CA LEU A 109 -14.64 -1.06 -9.01
C LEU A 109 -14.68 -2.30 -8.12
N ASN A 110 -15.11 -2.13 -6.86
CA ASN A 110 -15.26 -3.24 -5.93
C ASN A 110 -16.31 -4.26 -6.41
N ASN A 111 -17.43 -3.79 -6.97
CA ASN A 111 -18.45 -4.65 -7.60
C ASN A 111 -17.91 -5.41 -8.81
N ALA A 112 -16.95 -4.83 -9.54
CA ALA A 112 -16.25 -5.49 -10.64
C ALA A 112 -15.12 -6.43 -10.18
N GLY A 113 -14.87 -6.55 -8.87
CA GLY A 113 -13.84 -7.41 -8.29
C GLY A 113 -12.46 -6.76 -8.18
N ILE A 114 -12.34 -5.46 -8.44
CA ILE A 114 -11.11 -4.68 -8.31
C ILE A 114 -11.16 -3.94 -6.97
N ALA A 115 -10.14 -4.13 -6.13
CA ALA A 115 -10.13 -3.47 -4.84
C ALA A 115 -9.70 -2.02 -4.95
N ALA A 116 -10.64 -1.11 -4.69
CA ALA A 116 -10.41 0.32 -4.73
C ALA A 116 -10.11 0.89 -3.34
N TRP A 117 -8.99 1.58 -3.22
CA TRP A 117 -8.62 2.40 -2.08
C TRP A 117 -8.90 3.86 -2.43
N LEU A 118 -9.68 4.54 -1.61
CA LEU A 118 -9.95 5.97 -1.74
C LEU A 118 -8.82 6.76 -1.07
N HIS A 119 -8.39 7.86 -1.69
CA HIS A 119 -7.56 8.87 -1.06
C HIS A 119 -8.38 9.57 0.04
N GLU A 120 -8.20 9.15 1.29
CA GLU A 120 -8.68 9.91 2.43
C GLU A 120 -7.70 11.07 2.67
N GLU A 121 -8.19 12.31 2.73
CA GLU A 121 -7.41 13.45 3.21
C GLU A 121 -7.06 13.19 4.68
N ASP A 122 -5.91 12.55 4.92
CA ASP A 122 -5.34 12.48 6.25
C ASP A 122 -5.08 13.92 6.68
N ASN A 123 -5.75 14.35 7.74
CA ASN A 123 -5.80 15.71 8.23
C ASN A 123 -4.38 16.23 8.59
N HIS A 124 -3.63 16.69 7.58
CA HIS A 124 -2.41 17.50 7.60
C HIS A 124 -1.36 17.25 8.72
N ASN A 125 -1.28 16.06 9.31
CA ASN A 125 -0.40 15.84 10.47
C ASN A 125 0.23 14.44 10.55
N VAL A 126 0.26 13.69 9.45
CA VAL A 126 1.01 12.43 9.41
C VAL A 126 2.23 12.62 8.51
N ALA A 127 3.36 12.93 9.14
CA ALA A 127 4.67 12.89 8.48
C ALA A 127 5.03 11.42 8.20
N TRP A 128 4.51 10.87 7.11
CA TRP A 128 4.87 9.53 6.65
C TRP A 128 6.38 9.49 6.42
N ALA A 129 7.09 8.52 7.02
CA ALA A 129 8.55 8.42 6.95
C ALA A 129 9.13 8.35 5.51
N GLY A 130 8.28 8.08 4.51
CA GLY A 130 8.64 8.12 3.08
C GLY A 130 7.95 9.22 2.26
N GLY A 131 7.27 10.18 2.91
CA GLY A 131 6.56 11.29 2.27
C GLY A 131 5.29 10.90 1.50
N VAL A 132 4.87 9.63 1.54
CA VAL A 132 3.72 9.11 0.77
C VAL A 132 2.90 8.09 1.59
N HIS A 133 1.59 8.09 1.38
CA HIS A 133 0.64 7.21 2.07
C HIS A 133 0.93 5.71 1.78
N PRO A 134 0.89 4.80 2.79
CA PRO A 134 1.24 3.38 2.61
C PRO A 134 0.39 2.66 1.56
N ALA A 135 -0.88 3.06 1.38
CA ALA A 135 -1.74 2.49 0.35
C ALA A 135 -1.20 2.68 -1.09
N LEU A 136 -0.37 3.70 -1.35
CA LEU A 136 0.28 3.89 -2.65
C LEU A 136 1.31 2.78 -2.95
N LYS A 137 1.94 2.22 -1.89
CA LYS A 137 2.86 1.09 -2.02
C LYS A 137 2.10 -0.19 -2.33
N GLU A 138 0.96 -0.40 -1.68
CA GLU A 138 0.13 -1.61 -1.81
C GLU A 138 -0.70 -1.65 -3.11
N CYS A 139 -1.07 -0.50 -3.66
CA CYS A 139 -1.83 -0.43 -4.90
C CYS A 139 -0.97 -0.70 -6.13
N ALA A 140 -1.45 -1.54 -7.05
CA ALA A 140 -0.78 -1.85 -8.30
C ALA A 140 -0.96 -0.74 -9.34
N ARG A 141 -2.16 -0.12 -9.35
CA ARG A 141 -2.55 0.90 -10.33
C ARG A 141 -3.09 2.16 -9.65
N LEU A 142 -3.00 3.30 -10.33
CA LEU A 142 -3.56 4.58 -9.89
C LEU A 142 -4.66 5.01 -10.86
N VAL A 143 -5.83 5.31 -10.31
CA VAL A 143 -6.90 6.04 -10.99
C VAL A 143 -6.90 7.46 -10.43
N PHE A 144 -6.60 8.42 -11.29
CA PHE A 144 -6.60 9.83 -10.97
C PHE A 144 -7.90 10.47 -11.45
N VAL A 145 -8.72 10.95 -10.51
CA VAL A 145 -9.96 11.67 -10.80
C VAL A 145 -9.60 13.12 -11.13
N LEU A 146 -9.64 13.46 -12.42
CA LEU A 146 -9.28 14.76 -12.93
C LEU A 146 -10.46 15.73 -12.82
N SER A 147 -10.34 16.64 -11.85
CA SER A 147 -11.23 17.78 -11.61
C SER A 147 -10.44 19.08 -11.44
N SER A 148 -11.12 20.21 -11.34
CA SER A 148 -10.47 21.51 -11.07
C SER A 148 -9.80 21.55 -9.69
N GLY A 149 -10.40 20.92 -8.68
CA GLY A 149 -9.87 20.83 -7.32
C GLY A 149 -8.65 19.91 -7.24
N ALA A 150 -8.65 18.81 -7.99
CA ALA A 150 -7.58 17.82 -7.97
C ALA A 150 -6.23 18.33 -8.54
N LEU A 151 -6.24 19.42 -9.31
CA LEU A 151 -5.02 20.04 -9.84
C LEU A 151 -4.17 20.74 -8.77
N HIS A 152 -4.77 21.16 -7.66
CA HIS A 152 -4.12 22.04 -6.68
C HIS A 152 -3.74 21.32 -5.38
N GLY A 153 -3.94 20.00 -5.28
CA GLY A 153 -3.61 19.23 -4.08
C GLY A 153 -2.16 18.74 -4.07
N ASP A 154 -1.36 19.17 -3.09
CA ASP A 154 0.02 18.70 -2.89
C ASP A 154 0.09 17.18 -2.65
N ASP A 155 -0.85 16.61 -1.87
CA ASP A 155 -0.93 15.17 -1.62
C ASP A 155 -1.24 14.35 -2.87
N ILE A 156 -2.09 14.90 -3.73
CA ILE A 156 -2.45 14.31 -5.02
C ILE A 156 -1.25 14.35 -5.97
N GLU A 157 -0.50 15.46 -5.98
CA GLU A 157 0.77 15.58 -6.71
C GLU A 157 1.77 14.52 -6.28
N ALA A 158 1.94 14.33 -4.97
CA ALA A 158 2.82 13.32 -4.43
C ALA A 158 2.39 11.90 -4.86
N ALA A 159 1.08 11.61 -4.88
CA ALA A 159 0.54 10.32 -5.27
C ALA A 159 0.88 9.96 -6.73
N TRP A 160 0.58 10.81 -7.71
CA TRP A 160 0.89 10.49 -9.11
C TRP A 160 2.39 10.56 -9.42
N ARG A 161 3.16 11.44 -8.74
CA ARG A 161 4.63 11.43 -8.84
C ARG A 161 5.20 10.09 -8.40
N PHE A 162 4.73 9.55 -7.28
CA PHE A 162 5.18 8.26 -6.76
C PHE A 162 4.92 7.14 -7.78
N PHE A 163 3.71 7.08 -8.34
CA PHE A 163 3.37 6.08 -9.35
C PHE A 163 4.23 6.21 -10.62
N LYS A 164 4.50 7.44 -11.05
CA LYS A 164 5.38 7.71 -12.21
C LYS A 164 6.82 7.28 -11.94
N GLU A 165 7.38 7.59 -10.78
CA GLU A 165 8.73 7.19 -10.39
C GLU A 165 8.87 5.66 -10.33
N LYS A 166 7.86 4.99 -9.75
CA LYS A 166 7.81 3.53 -9.68
C LYS A 166 7.38 2.84 -10.98
N ARG A 167 7.18 3.60 -12.07
CA ARG A 167 6.68 3.12 -13.38
C ARG A 167 5.41 2.29 -13.27
N LYS A 168 4.55 2.62 -12.31
CA LYS A 168 3.23 2.00 -12.15
C LYS A 168 2.24 2.64 -13.15
N PRO A 169 1.25 1.88 -13.66
CA PRO A 169 0.26 2.42 -14.58
C PRO A 169 -0.63 3.47 -13.88
N ILE A 170 -0.87 4.56 -14.60
CA ILE A 170 -1.72 5.67 -14.18
C ILE A 170 -2.82 5.84 -15.22
N ILE A 171 -4.07 5.84 -14.77
CA ILE A 171 -5.26 6.06 -15.58
C ILE A 171 -5.96 7.32 -15.11
N ILE A 172 -6.43 8.14 -16.05
CA ILE A 172 -7.11 9.40 -15.76
C ILE A 172 -8.62 9.21 -15.97
N ALA A 173 -9.37 9.39 -14.89
CA ALA A 173 -10.83 9.45 -14.86
C ALA A 173 -11.25 10.93 -14.89
N GLN A 174 -11.60 11.44 -16.07
CA GLN A 174 -11.93 12.84 -16.27
C GLN A 174 -13.37 13.11 -15.85
N VAL A 175 -13.55 13.92 -14.79
CA VAL A 175 -14.86 14.32 -14.24
C VAL A 175 -15.18 15.79 -14.45
N ALA A 176 -14.20 16.57 -14.93
CA ALA A 176 -14.40 17.93 -15.40
C ALA A 176 -13.66 18.16 -16.71
N SER A 177 -14.10 19.13 -17.51
CA SER A 177 -13.42 19.53 -18.75
C SER A 177 -12.17 20.36 -18.46
N VAL A 178 -11.19 19.73 -17.82
CA VAL A 178 -9.93 20.34 -17.36
C VAL A 178 -8.76 19.63 -18.04
N GLU A 179 -7.70 20.38 -18.35
CA GLU A 179 -6.50 19.80 -18.94
C GLU A 179 -5.66 19.08 -17.88
N PRO A 180 -5.22 17.83 -18.15
CA PRO A 180 -4.38 17.11 -17.20
C PRO A 180 -2.97 17.73 -17.15
N PRO A 181 -2.29 17.64 -16.00
CA PRO A 181 -0.93 18.15 -15.89
C PRO A 181 0.01 17.43 -16.86
N ASP A 182 0.92 18.19 -17.49
CA ASP A 182 1.94 17.72 -18.44
C ASP A 182 2.60 16.36 -18.09
N PRO A 183 3.00 16.09 -16.83
CA PRO A 183 3.67 14.84 -16.47
C PRO A 183 2.83 13.57 -16.69
N ILE A 184 1.49 13.66 -16.66
CA ILE A 184 0.56 12.53 -16.85
C ILE A 184 -0.27 12.67 -18.13
N ARG A 185 0.01 13.67 -18.97
CA ARG A 185 -0.70 13.93 -20.22
C ARG A 185 -0.71 12.76 -21.23
N ARG A 186 0.25 11.84 -21.11
CA ARG A 186 0.36 10.65 -21.98
C ARG A 186 -0.41 9.43 -21.45
N SER A 187 -0.98 9.51 -20.26
CA SER A 187 -1.74 8.42 -19.66
C SER A 187 -3.10 8.24 -20.35
N PRO A 188 -3.65 7.01 -20.36
CA PRO A 188 -5.00 6.75 -20.84
C PRO A 188 -6.02 7.61 -20.09
N ARG A 189 -6.93 8.24 -20.83
CA ARG A 189 -7.97 9.12 -20.29
C ARG A 189 -9.36 8.62 -20.66
N PHE A 190 -10.26 8.66 -19.70
CA PHE A 190 -11.66 8.27 -19.84
C PHE A 190 -12.55 9.39 -19.32
N ASP A 191 -13.42 9.91 -20.18
CA ASP A 191 -14.37 10.96 -19.82
C ASP A 191 -15.61 10.36 -19.16
N LEU A 192 -15.78 10.62 -17.86
CA LEU A 192 -16.90 10.15 -17.05
C LEU A 192 -18.08 11.14 -17.03
N THR A 193 -17.95 12.33 -17.62
CA THR A 193 -18.96 13.41 -17.54
C THR A 193 -20.18 13.16 -18.41
N HIS A 194 -20.00 12.55 -19.58
CA HIS A 194 -21.07 12.33 -20.56
C HIS A 194 -21.67 10.92 -20.45
N ASP A 195 -20.85 9.86 -20.49
CA ASP A 195 -21.31 8.47 -20.49
C ASP A 195 -20.50 7.61 -19.50
N TYR A 196 -20.87 7.71 -18.22
CA TYR A 196 -20.21 7.02 -17.12
C TYR A 196 -20.08 5.50 -17.36
N LYS A 197 -21.15 4.82 -17.80
CA LYS A 197 -21.16 3.35 -17.94
C LYS A 197 -20.24 2.85 -19.05
N THR A 198 -20.12 3.58 -20.15
CA THR A 198 -19.26 3.19 -21.27
C THR A 198 -17.81 3.50 -20.96
N ALA A 199 -17.54 4.70 -20.44
CA ALA A 199 -16.20 5.09 -20.02
C ALA A 199 -15.66 4.21 -18.89
N PHE A 200 -16.50 3.84 -17.91
CA PHE A 200 -16.13 2.93 -16.83
C PHE A 200 -15.73 1.53 -17.34
N ARG A 201 -16.48 0.98 -18.30
CA ARG A 201 -16.12 -0.33 -18.90
C ARG A 201 -14.78 -0.27 -19.65
N GLN A 202 -14.53 0.80 -20.39
CA GLN A 202 -13.25 1.02 -21.06
C GLN A 202 -12.11 1.19 -20.05
N MET A 203 -12.38 1.89 -18.94
CA MET A 203 -11.42 2.05 -17.84
C MET A 203 -11.08 0.71 -17.19
N ILE A 204 -12.06 -0.14 -16.92
CA ILE A 204 -11.82 -1.49 -16.38
C ILE A 204 -10.98 -2.32 -17.34
N GLN A 205 -11.27 -2.26 -18.64
CA GLN A 205 -10.48 -2.98 -19.65
C GLN A 205 -9.01 -2.54 -19.58
N ALA A 206 -8.74 -1.23 -19.54
CA ALA A 206 -7.39 -0.69 -19.39
C ALA A 206 -6.73 -0.98 -18.02
N LEU A 207 -7.53 -1.20 -16.95
CA LEU A 207 -7.04 -1.66 -15.66
C LEU A 207 -6.69 -3.15 -15.65
N SER A 208 -7.33 -3.94 -16.50
CA SER A 208 -7.10 -5.39 -16.60
C SER A 208 -5.93 -5.77 -17.53
N GLU A 209 -5.54 -4.87 -18.44
CA GLU A 209 -4.34 -4.98 -19.29
C GLU A 209 -3.04 -4.69 -18.52
#